data_AF-A0A7X2FR62-F1
#
_entry.id   AF-A0A7X2FR62-F1
#
_cell.length_a   1.000
_cell.length_b   1.000
_cell.length_c   1.000
_cell.angle_alpha   90.00
_cell.angle_beta   90.00
_cell.angle_gamma   90.00
#
_symmetry.space_group_name_H-M   'P 1'
#
loop_
_entity.id
_entity.type
_entity.pdbx_description
1 polymer ?
#
loop_
_entity_poly.entity_id
_entity_poly.type
_entity_poly.pdbx_seq_one_letter_code
_entity_poly.pdbx_strand_id
1 'polypeptide(L)'
;MSDISERLRRLFIRRRDSYRDCFRGPSGERVLADLAAFCNWNVAIPPGDAPAMAYEEGKRRVFLRIKSLAEMDDRRLSRLIDDGEDENGG
;
A
#
# COMPACT_ATOMS: atom_id res chain seq x y z
N MET A 1 -11.19 24.66 20.55
CA MET A 1 -11.20 23.45 19.69
C MET A 1 -12.05 22.40 20.39
N SER A 2 -12.92 21.69 19.67
CA SER A 2 -13.82 20.68 20.26
C SER A 2 -13.05 19.42 20.68
N ASP A 3 -13.39 18.84 21.84
CA ASP A 3 -12.85 17.55 22.34
C ASP A 3 -12.96 16.43 21.27
N ILE A 4 -14.03 16.47 20.47
CA ILE A 4 -14.23 15.54 19.35
C ILE A 4 -13.10 15.66 18.32
N SER A 5 -12.71 16.89 17.95
CA SER A 5 -11.65 17.12 16.96
C SER A 5 -10.30 16.60 17.46
N GLU A 6 -10.02 16.74 18.75
CA GLU A 6 -8.76 16.27 19.35
C GLU A 6 -8.69 14.74 19.44
N ARG A 7 -9.81 14.09 19.77
CA ARG A 7 -9.92 12.62 19.74
C ARG A 7 -9.72 12.08 18.32
N LEU A 8 -10.36 12.68 17.32
CA LEU A 8 -10.19 12.29 15.91
C LEU A 8 -8.74 12.44 15.44
N ARG A 9 -8.08 13.56 15.82
CA ARG A 9 -6.66 13.79 15.50
C ARG A 9 -5.77 12.69 16.10
N ARG A 10 -5.98 12.34 17.38
CA ARG A 10 -5.23 11.26 18.05
C ARG A 10 -5.44 9.91 17.37
N LEU A 11 -6.67 9.57 16.98
CA LEU A 11 -6.97 8.32 16.27
C LEU A 11 -6.30 8.27 14.90
N PHE A 12 -6.27 9.39 14.17
CA PHE A 12 -5.60 9.48 12.88
C PHE A 12 -4.09 9.26 13.02
N ILE A 13 -3.45 9.98 13.95
CA ILE A 13 -2.01 9.85 14.21
C ILE A 13 -1.66 8.41 14.59
N ARG A 14 -2.38 7.84 15.56
CA ARG A 14 -2.15 6.47 16.02
C ARG A 14 -2.26 5.46 14.87
N ARG A 15 -3.29 5.59 14.03
CA ARG A 15 -3.47 4.71 12.87
C ARG A 15 -2.31 4.82 11.90
N ARG A 16 -1.90 6.05 11.57
CA ARG A 16 -0.76 6.27 10.67
C ARG A 16 0.51 5.67 11.24
N ASP A 17 0.79 5.92 12.51
CA ASP A 17 2.01 5.43 13.17
C ASP A 17 2.04 3.90 13.20
N SER A 18 0.90 3.23 13.46
CA SER A 18 0.82 1.76 13.38
C SER A 18 1.14 1.21 11.98
N TYR A 19 0.66 1.85 10.91
CA TYR A 19 0.98 1.40 9.55
C TYR A 19 2.46 1.63 9.24
N ARG A 20 3.00 2.79 9.63
CA ARG A 20 4.43 3.07 9.48
C ARG A 20 5.27 2.03 10.21
N ASP A 21 4.94 1.70 11.45
CA ASP A 21 5.69 0.72 12.24
C ASP A 21 5.62 -0.68 11.64
N CYS A 22 4.48 -1.09 11.08
CA CYS A 22 4.34 -2.40 10.43
C CYS A 22 5.14 -2.53 9.13
N PHE A 23 5.23 -1.47 8.33
CA PHE A 23 5.84 -1.53 7.00
C PHE A 23 7.22 -0.86 6.92
N ARG A 24 7.78 -0.42 8.05
CA ARG A 24 9.13 0.14 8.11
C ARG A 24 10.18 -0.98 8.15
N GLY A 25 11.26 -0.80 7.38
CA GLY A 25 12.41 -1.69 7.39
C GLY A 25 12.28 -2.83 6.39
N PRO A 26 13.32 -3.68 6.25
CA PRO A 26 13.49 -4.56 5.10
C PRO A 26 12.30 -5.50 4.84
N SER A 27 11.80 -6.17 5.88
CA SER A 27 10.67 -7.10 5.73
C SER A 27 9.37 -6.38 5.36
N GLY A 28 9.10 -5.23 5.98
CA GLY A 28 7.93 -4.42 5.67
C GLY A 28 7.95 -3.88 4.24
N GLU A 29 9.13 -3.47 3.78
CA GLU A 29 9.37 -3.00 2.42
C GLU A 29 9.19 -4.11 1.38
N ARG A 30 9.69 -5.32 1.65
CA ARG A 30 9.46 -6.51 0.81
C ARG A 30 7.96 -6.84 0.69
N VAL A 31 7.22 -6.79 1.79
CA VAL A 31 5.76 -7.01 1.78
C VAL A 31 5.05 -5.92 0.98
N LEU A 32 5.49 -4.65 1.08
CA LEU A 32 4.90 -3.58 0.27
C LEU A 32 5.12 -3.78 -1.23
N ALA A 33 6.29 -4.24 -1.64
CA ALA A 33 6.57 -4.56 -3.04
C ALA A 33 5.69 -5.72 -3.55
N ASP A 34 5.60 -6.81 -2.79
CA ASP A 34 4.73 -7.96 -3.10
C ASP A 34 3.25 -7.54 -3.22
N LEU A 35 2.74 -6.79 -2.24
CA LEU A 35 1.37 -6.30 -2.28
C LEU A 35 1.12 -5.32 -3.43
N ALA A 36 2.12 -4.55 -3.85
CA ALA A 36 1.99 -3.65 -4.98
C ALA A 36 1.74 -4.43 -6.28
N ALA A 37 2.50 -5.50 -6.50
CA ALA A 37 2.32 -6.41 -7.63
C ALA A 37 0.95 -7.11 -7.56
N PHE A 38 0.61 -7.74 -6.42
CA PHE A 38 -0.65 -8.46 -6.24
C PHE A 38 -1.90 -7.57 -6.41
N CYS A 39 -1.80 -6.30 -6.02
CA CYS A 39 -2.90 -5.33 -6.10
C CYS A 39 -2.93 -4.54 -7.42
N ASN A 40 -2.10 -4.89 -8.41
CA ASN A 40 -2.04 -4.21 -9.70
C ASN A 40 -1.88 -2.68 -9.53
N TRP A 41 -1.03 -2.21 -8.61
CA TRP A 41 -1.08 -0.83 -8.12
C TRP A 41 -0.94 0.24 -9.22
N ASN A 42 -0.16 -0.03 -10.26
CA ASN A 42 0.12 0.87 -11.39
C ASN A 42 -0.06 0.19 -12.77
N VAL A 43 -0.86 -0.88 -12.84
CA VAL A 43 -1.13 -1.61 -14.08
C VAL A 43 -2.60 -1.44 -14.44
N ALA A 44 -2.94 -1.28 -15.72
CA ALA A 44 -4.36 -1.25 -16.11
C ALA A 44 -5.03 -2.59 -15.78
N ILE A 45 -6.23 -2.56 -15.18
CA ILE A 45 -7.01 -3.79 -14.96
C ILE A 45 -7.49 -4.26 -16.34
N PRO A 46 -7.18 -5.50 -16.76
CA PRO A 46 -7.66 -6.02 -18.03
C PRO A 46 -9.19 -5.96 -18.09
N PRO A 47 -9.77 -5.59 -19.24
CA PRO A 47 -11.22 -5.61 -19.38
C PRO A 47 -11.74 -7.02 -19.15
N GLY A 48 -12.70 -7.14 -18.25
CA GLY A 48 -13.34 -8.40 -17.86
C GLY A 48 -14.81 -8.19 -17.54
N ASP A 49 -15.43 -9.15 -16.86
CA ASP A 49 -16.77 -8.92 -16.33
C ASP A 49 -16.74 -7.85 -15.21
N ALA A 50 -17.86 -7.14 -15.05
CA ALA A 50 -17.94 -6.05 -14.07
C ALA A 50 -17.58 -6.51 -12.63
N PRO A 51 -17.97 -7.71 -12.17
CA PRO A 51 -17.55 -8.22 -10.86
C PRO A 51 -16.04 -8.40 -10.70
N ALA A 52 -15.33 -9.01 -11.67
CA ALA A 52 -13.88 -9.20 -11.56
C ALA A 52 -13.15 -7.85 -11.57
N MET A 53 -13.57 -6.91 -12.42
CA MET A 53 -12.98 -5.57 -12.45
C MET A 53 -13.17 -4.84 -11.11
N ALA A 54 -14.36 -4.93 -10.51
CA ALA A 54 -14.64 -4.32 -9.21
C ALA A 54 -13.79 -4.95 -8.09
N TYR A 55 -13.54 -6.26 -8.15
CA TYR A 55 -12.67 -6.96 -7.20
C TYR A 55 -11.22 -6.46 -7.30
N GLU A 56 -10.66 -6.39 -8.50
CA GLU A 56 -9.29 -5.89 -8.74
C GLU A 56 -9.13 -4.43 -8.31
N GLU A 57 -10.11 -3.57 -8.61
CA GLU A 57 -10.10 -2.18 -8.18
C GLU A 57 -10.24 -2.06 -6.65
N GLY A 58 -10.99 -2.97 -6.02
CA GLY A 58 -11.08 -3.09 -4.57
C GLY A 58 -9.74 -3.39 -3.91
N LYS A 59 -8.99 -4.37 -4.44
CA LYS A 59 -7.62 -4.68 -3.98
C LYS A 59 -6.70 -3.46 -4.12
N ARG A 60 -6.70 -2.81 -5.29
CA ARG A 60 -5.90 -1.60 -5.53
C ARG A 60 -6.22 -0.51 -4.50
N ARG A 61 -7.50 -0.26 -4.23
CA ARG A 61 -7.93 0.75 -3.25
C ARG A 61 -7.42 0.44 -1.84
N VAL A 62 -7.42 -0.83 -1.43
CA VAL A 62 -6.85 -1.26 -0.14
C VAL A 62 -5.35 -1.00 -0.10
N PHE A 63 -4.61 -1.36 -1.16
CA PHE A 63 -3.18 -1.09 -1.23
C PHE A 63 -2.85 0.40 -1.19
N LEU A 64 -3.55 1.25 -1.95
CA LEU A 64 -3.34 2.69 -1.95
C LEU A 64 -3.54 3.31 -0.55
N ARG A 65 -4.49 2.78 0.23
CA ARG A 65 -4.66 3.17 1.64
C ARG A 65 -3.45 2.77 2.49
N ILE A 66 -2.95 1.55 2.35
CA ILE A 66 -1.77 1.07 3.07
C ILE A 66 -0.57 1.95 2.73
N LYS A 67 -0.28 2.12 1.43
CA LYS A 67 0.82 2.95 0.91
C LYS A 67 0.78 4.37 1.45
N SER A 68 -0.40 4.99 1.48
CA SER A 68 -0.60 6.34 2.02
C SER A 68 -0.31 6.41 3.52
N LEU A 69 -0.80 5.46 4.32
CA LEU A 69 -0.59 5.47 5.77
C LEU A 69 0.82 5.05 6.18
N ALA A 70 1.48 4.21 5.37
CA ALA A 70 2.88 3.83 5.51
C ALA A 70 3.86 4.95 5.07
N GLU A 71 3.37 6.04 4.48
CA GLU A 71 4.17 7.12 3.90
C GLU A 71 5.19 6.62 2.85
N MET A 72 4.80 5.60 2.07
CA MET A 72 5.64 5.05 1.01
C MET A 72 5.47 5.86 -0.29
N ASP A 73 6.57 6.42 -0.80
CA ASP A 73 6.60 7.17 -2.05
C ASP A 73 6.70 6.27 -3.29
N ASP A 74 6.21 6.77 -4.43
CA ASP A 74 6.13 5.98 -5.68
C ASP A 74 7.52 5.57 -6.20
N ARG A 75 8.53 6.44 -6.04
CA ARG A 75 9.89 6.18 -6.54
C ARG A 75 10.55 5.08 -5.72
N ARG A 76 10.42 5.14 -4.40
CA ARG A 76 10.94 4.12 -3.49
C ARG A 76 10.22 2.80 -3.69
N LEU A 77 8.90 2.82 -3.84
CA LEU A 77 8.14 1.60 -4.11
C LEU A 77 8.56 0.95 -5.44
N SER A 78 8.77 1.75 -6.49
CA SER A 78 9.22 1.22 -7.79
C SER A 78 10.57 0.52 -7.66
N ARG A 79 11.55 1.12 -6.96
CA ARG A 79 12.85 0.47 -6.70
C ARG A 79 12.71 -0.84 -5.93
N LEU A 80 11.84 -0.88 -4.91
CA LEU A 80 11.63 -2.10 -4.13
C LEU A 80 11.02 -3.23 -4.96
N ILE A 81 10.22 -2.91 -5.98
CA ILE A 81 9.69 -3.88 -6.93
C ILE A 81 10.82 -4.37 -7.84
N ASP A 82 11.56 -3.44 -8.45
CA ASP A 82 12.69 -3.77 -9.34
C ASP A 82 13.74 -4.65 -8.63
N ASP A 83 14.14 -4.28 -7.41
CA ASP A 83 15.12 -5.02 -6.59
C ASP A 83 14.63 -6.44 -6.22
N GLY A 84 13.31 -6.65 -6.11
CA GLY A 84 12.72 -7.95 -5.78
C GLY A 84 12.56 -8.89 -6.97
N GLU A 85 12.53 -8.36 -8.20
CA GLU A 85 12.52 -9.17 -9.43
C GLU A 85 13.90 -9.81 -9.68
N ASP A 86 14.98 -9.10 -9.34
CA ASP A 86 16.37 -9.58 -9.49
C ASP A 86 16.71 -10.74 -8.54
N GLU A 87 16.14 -10.80 -7.34
CA GLU A 87 16.37 -11.89 -6.37
C GLU A 87 15.61 -13.19 -6.70
N ASN A 88 14.55 -13.14 -7.52
CA ASN A 88 13.74 -14.30 -7.91
C ASN A 88 14.05 -14.82 -9.34
N GLY A 89 15.00 -14.19 -10.04
CA GLY A 89 15.40 -14.53 -11.40
C GLY A 89 16.65 -15.40 -11.55
N GLY A 90 17.13 -16.05 -10.48
CA GLY A 90 18.35 -16.88 -10.44
C GLY A 90 18.10 -18.37 -10.31
#